data_AF-A0A087TI51-F1
#
_entry.id   AF-A0A087TI51-F1
#
_cell.length_a   1.000
_cell.length_b   1.000
_cell.length_c   1.000
_cell.angle_alpha   90.00
_cell.angle_beta   90.00
_cell.angle_gamma   90.00
#
_symmetry.space_group_name_H-M   'P 1'
#
loop_
_entity.id
_entity.type
_entity.pdbx_description
1 polymer ?
#
loop_
_entity_poly.entity_id
_entity_poly.type
_entity_poly.pdbx_seq_one_letter_code
_entity_poly.pdbx_strand_id
1 'polypeptide(L)'
;MEASIGVELPTKDSHGPYMTDVLAYHWATFILKEQCELLQLLLLYYKDIEPTISDVQKMLLLFQDHGFGLRQSFHMSTLEGTQPFVNLIGFLESFVIVQCFELDWFYKCKESQMIGEHYLLKDMQALKMLNDSILNLGSNQSHAPILLAWLAIAQGSEVPDMMMHCNKLGKLALHLGVFEYLVTALSAFSEKTVVSEVANGVVYSLLSAVLSEFDLQHLGSIRTLCTIACAVLQFPSVADNFWKRGTESGTGELFNYCMEMFAIEFCPFLNICASLARASEDSCLKVIERIKCLPVFTEYLENVDERDIIATQEPCVWQSIKSKPVYGDNSLLIPEGTFGAVVKDADKNGASIIQWKVTVNGWQICLRELHIKLQEMSFSLAFPAPESVQRIEAVGTLVLNILKTNSEMRFHLSHLINVLFSIFQR
;
A
#
# COMPACT_ATOMS: atom_id res chain seq x y z
N MET A 1 22.46 7.78 19.32
CA MET A 1 21.01 7.84 19.57
C MET A 1 20.70 8.03 21.06
N GLU A 2 21.13 7.13 21.96
CA GLU A 2 20.90 7.31 23.41
C GLU A 2 21.38 8.68 23.91
N ALA A 3 22.61 9.06 23.54
CA ALA A 3 23.18 10.35 23.91
C ALA A 3 22.33 11.54 23.43
N SER A 4 21.69 11.46 22.25
CA SER A 4 20.90 12.56 21.68
C SER A 4 19.48 12.67 22.23
N ILE A 5 18.93 11.60 22.84
CA ILE A 5 17.58 11.60 23.44
C ILE A 5 17.58 12.33 24.78
N GLY A 6 18.65 12.18 25.57
CA GLY A 6 18.73 12.70 26.93
C GLY A 6 19.28 14.12 27.08
N VAL A 7 19.58 14.85 26.00
CA VAL A 7 20.26 16.15 26.11
C VAL A 7 19.26 17.25 26.45
N GLU A 8 19.48 17.97 27.55
CA GLU A 8 18.62 19.08 27.97
C GLU A 8 18.77 20.32 27.06
N LEU A 9 17.70 21.09 26.92
CA LEU A 9 17.71 22.33 26.14
C LEU A 9 18.70 23.33 26.76
N PRO A 10 19.60 23.95 25.98
CA PRO A 10 20.45 25.00 26.49
C PRO A 10 19.62 26.24 26.84
N THR A 11 19.82 26.75 28.04
CA THR A 11 19.12 27.93 28.60
C THR A 11 20.11 29.06 28.91
N LYS A 12 19.58 30.27 29.17
CA LYS A 12 20.40 31.38 29.67
C LYS A 12 21.09 31.06 30.98
N ASP A 13 20.44 30.29 31.84
CA ASP A 13 20.97 29.91 33.15
C ASP A 13 22.11 28.88 33.03
N SER A 14 22.04 27.99 32.04
CA SER A 14 23.07 26.96 31.82
C SER A 14 24.22 27.42 30.93
N HIS A 15 23.96 28.28 29.92
CA HIS A 15 24.93 28.62 28.86
C HIS A 15 25.18 30.14 28.72
N GLY A 16 24.66 30.95 29.65
CA GLY A 16 24.93 32.38 29.75
C GLY A 16 23.98 33.27 28.93
N PRO A 17 24.16 34.60 29.02
CA PRO A 17 23.19 35.59 28.53
C PRO A 17 23.05 35.62 27.00
N TYR A 18 24.02 35.06 26.27
CA TYR A 18 23.98 34.96 24.80
C TYR A 18 23.07 33.83 24.31
N MET A 19 22.65 32.90 25.16
CA MET A 19 21.70 31.85 24.79
C MET A 19 20.31 32.47 24.61
N THR A 20 19.96 32.77 23.36
CA THR A 20 18.65 33.31 23.00
C THR A 20 17.66 32.19 22.68
N ASP A 21 16.36 32.49 22.71
CA ASP A 21 15.32 31.52 22.33
C ASP A 21 15.51 31.04 20.88
N VAL A 22 16.04 31.91 20.01
CA VAL A 22 16.40 31.56 18.62
C VAL A 22 17.54 30.55 18.57
N LEU A 23 18.57 30.67 19.42
CA LEU A 23 19.65 29.69 19.48
C LEU A 23 19.20 28.38 20.09
N ALA A 24 18.36 28.42 21.13
CA ALA A 24 17.73 27.23 21.70
C ALA A 24 16.86 26.49 20.67
N TYR A 25 16.10 27.23 19.85
CA TYR A 25 15.33 26.68 18.74
C TYR A 25 16.21 25.99 17.69
N HIS A 26 17.27 26.66 17.22
CA HIS A 26 18.20 26.06 16.26
C HIS A 26 18.86 24.82 16.84
N TRP A 27 19.28 24.88 18.10
CA TRP A 27 19.88 23.74 18.79
C TRP A 27 18.93 22.55 18.83
N ALA A 28 17.68 22.74 19.26
CA ALA A 28 16.68 21.67 19.29
C ALA A 28 16.43 21.10 17.89
N THR A 29 16.37 21.96 16.88
CA THR A 29 16.22 21.55 15.48
C THR A 29 17.42 20.72 15.00
N PHE A 30 18.66 21.07 15.39
CA PHE A 30 19.85 20.29 15.05
C PHE A 30 19.85 18.92 15.73
N ILE A 31 19.45 18.83 17.00
CA ILE A 31 19.32 17.55 17.71
C ILE A 31 18.28 16.65 17.03
N LEU A 32 17.10 17.19 16.70
CA LEU A 32 16.06 16.42 16.01
C LEU A 32 16.52 15.95 14.62
N LYS A 33 17.25 16.79 13.88
CA LYS A 33 17.85 16.40 12.59
C LYS A 33 18.90 15.30 12.77
N GLU A 34 19.78 15.43 13.76
CA GLU A 34 20.77 14.40 14.08
C GLU A 34 20.10 13.06 14.40
N GLN A 35 19.04 13.07 15.22
CA GLN A 35 18.24 11.88 15.51
C GLN A 35 17.65 11.26 14.22
N CYS A 36 17.05 12.07 13.33
CA CYS A 36 16.57 11.59 12.04
C CYS A 36 17.69 10.95 11.20
N GLU A 37 18.84 11.60 11.06
CA GLU A 37 19.96 11.08 10.27
C GLU A 37 20.50 9.76 10.85
N LEU A 38 20.65 9.67 12.17
CA LEU A 38 21.08 8.43 12.83
C LEU A 38 20.09 7.29 12.59
N LEU A 39 18.78 7.56 12.65
CA LEU A 39 17.76 6.55 12.40
C LEU A 39 17.71 6.13 10.92
N GLN A 40 17.91 7.07 9.99
CA GLN A 40 18.06 6.75 8.56
C GLN A 40 19.27 5.84 8.32
N LEU A 41 20.42 6.11 8.97
CA LEU A 41 21.60 5.25 8.90
C LEU A 41 21.32 3.86 9.48
N LEU A 42 20.60 3.76 10.60
CA LEU A 42 20.20 2.46 11.17
C LEU A 42 19.29 1.69 10.22
N LEU A 43 18.32 2.36 9.58
CA LEU A 43 17.43 1.74 8.61
C LEU A 43 18.20 1.18 7.40
N LEU A 44 19.17 1.95 6.89
CA LEU A 44 20.04 1.49 5.81
C LEU A 44 20.97 0.36 6.26
N TYR A 45 21.48 0.40 7.49
CA TYR A 45 22.36 -0.64 8.03
C TYR A 45 21.64 -1.99 8.13
N TYR A 46 20.44 -2.02 8.72
CA TYR A 46 19.65 -3.25 8.88
C TYR A 46 18.90 -3.68 7.61
N LYS A 47 19.05 -2.95 6.51
CA LYS A 47 18.67 -3.46 5.19
C LYS A 47 19.62 -4.58 4.73
N ASP A 48 20.91 -4.41 5.00
CA ASP A 48 21.96 -5.26 4.45
C ASP A 48 22.60 -6.20 5.50
N ILE A 49 22.42 -5.90 6.79
CA ILE A 49 23.00 -6.67 7.90
C ILE A 49 21.90 -7.35 8.73
N GLU A 50 21.99 -8.68 8.87
CA GLU A 50 21.12 -9.49 9.73
C GLU A 50 21.28 -9.03 11.20
N PRO A 51 20.19 -8.60 11.88
CA PRO A 51 20.25 -8.19 13.28
C PRO A 51 20.29 -9.39 14.22
N THR A 52 20.76 -9.19 15.46
CA THR A 52 20.53 -10.16 16.53
C THR A 52 19.24 -9.83 17.29
N ILE A 53 18.58 -10.83 17.87
CA ILE A 53 17.38 -10.62 18.72
C ILE A 53 17.69 -9.64 19.87
N SER A 54 18.91 -9.70 20.41
CA SER A 54 19.35 -8.77 21.47
C SER A 54 19.40 -7.32 20.99
N ASP A 55 19.84 -7.08 19.76
CA ASP A 55 19.91 -5.72 19.21
C ASP A 55 18.50 -5.17 18.95
N VAL A 56 17.60 -6.00 18.40
CA VAL A 56 16.18 -5.63 18.21
C VAL A 56 15.53 -5.30 19.55
N GLN A 57 15.76 -6.14 20.56
CA GLN A 57 15.24 -5.92 21.92
C GLN A 57 15.73 -4.60 22.52
N LYS A 58 17.04 -4.30 22.42
CA LYS A 58 17.62 -3.05 22.93
C LYS A 58 17.04 -1.83 22.21
N MET A 59 16.94 -1.88 20.88
CA MET A 59 16.37 -0.79 20.10
C MET A 59 14.89 -0.57 20.45
N LEU A 60 14.11 -1.65 20.58
CA LEU A 60 12.70 -1.54 20.96
C LEU A 60 12.53 -0.86 22.32
N LEU A 61 13.31 -1.28 23.33
CA LEU A 61 13.27 -0.66 24.66
C LEU A 61 13.70 0.81 24.62
N LEU A 62 14.76 1.13 23.88
CA LEU A 62 15.22 2.51 23.70
C LEU A 62 14.13 3.39 23.06
N PHE A 63 13.46 2.91 22.01
CA PHE A 63 12.41 3.65 21.33
C PHE A 63 11.14 3.76 22.17
N GLN A 64 10.84 2.76 23.00
CA GLN A 64 9.77 2.83 24.00
C GLN A 64 10.05 3.91 25.06
N ASP A 65 11.28 3.98 25.56
CA ASP A 65 11.70 5.01 26.52
C ASP A 65 11.63 6.41 25.90
N HIS A 66 12.04 6.55 24.63
CA HIS A 66 11.90 7.75 23.80
C HIS A 66 10.44 8.08 23.40
N GLY A 67 9.49 7.17 23.67
CA GLY A 67 8.09 7.34 23.30
C GLY A 67 7.86 7.47 21.80
N PHE A 68 8.70 6.82 20.99
CA PHE A 68 8.69 6.94 19.53
C PHE A 68 8.82 8.40 19.03
N GLY A 69 9.79 9.13 19.58
CA GLY A 69 10.02 10.56 19.31
C GLY A 69 9.17 11.53 20.15
N LEU A 70 8.11 11.07 20.81
CA LEU A 70 7.21 11.97 21.56
C LEU A 70 7.79 12.47 22.89
N ARG A 71 8.74 11.75 23.48
CA ARG A 71 9.38 12.15 24.74
C ARG A 71 10.71 12.83 24.46
N GLN A 72 10.64 14.10 24.08
CA GLN A 72 11.80 14.97 24.02
C GLN A 72 12.09 15.55 25.40
N SER A 73 13.37 15.75 25.72
CA SER A 73 13.85 16.42 26.94
C SER A 73 13.47 17.90 27.04
N PHE A 74 12.86 18.46 25.99
CA PHE A 74 12.46 19.85 25.88
C PHE A 74 10.99 20.00 25.50
N HIS A 75 10.35 21.06 25.99
CA HIS A 75 8.93 21.32 25.74
C HIS A 75 8.69 21.71 24.28
N MET A 76 8.15 20.77 23.50
CA MET A 76 7.84 20.96 22.08
C MET A 76 6.83 22.08 21.81
N SER A 77 5.94 22.38 22.78
CA SER A 77 4.91 23.42 22.66
C SER A 77 5.45 24.84 22.50
N THR A 78 6.75 25.06 22.75
CA THR A 78 7.39 26.37 22.60
C THR A 78 8.17 26.51 21.28
N LEU A 79 8.26 25.46 20.46
CA LEU A 79 9.10 25.41 19.26
C LEU A 79 8.28 25.11 18.01
N GLU A 80 7.55 26.11 17.51
CA GLU A 80 6.78 26.01 16.27
C GLU A 80 7.64 25.50 15.10
N GLY A 81 7.13 24.49 14.37
CA GLY A 81 7.81 23.93 13.19
C GLY A 81 8.73 22.72 13.45
N THR A 82 8.90 22.26 14.69
CA THR A 82 9.70 21.06 15.01
C THR A 82 8.91 19.74 14.92
N GLN A 83 7.58 19.81 14.90
CA GLN A 83 6.68 18.64 14.83
C GLN A 83 6.95 17.69 13.64
N PRO A 84 7.28 18.16 12.41
CA PRO A 84 7.59 17.26 11.31
C PRO A 84 8.79 16.35 11.60
N PHE A 85 9.81 16.82 12.32
CA PHE A 85 10.96 15.99 12.69
C PHE A 85 10.57 14.94 13.73
N VAL A 86 9.75 15.30 14.72
CA VAL A 86 9.24 14.33 15.71
C VAL A 86 8.40 13.24 15.05
N ASN A 87 7.53 13.62 14.10
CA ASN A 87 6.78 12.63 13.34
C ASN A 87 7.70 11.72 12.52
N LEU A 88 8.72 12.29 11.86
CA LEU A 88 9.70 11.53 11.09
C LEU A 88 10.50 10.56 11.96
N ILE A 89 10.93 10.98 13.15
CA ILE A 89 11.58 10.11 14.15
C ILE A 89 10.65 8.94 14.48
N GLY A 90 9.38 9.20 14.79
CA GLY A 90 8.41 8.14 15.10
C GLY A 90 8.23 7.16 13.95
N PHE A 91 8.18 7.64 12.70
CA PHE A 91 8.12 6.78 11.51
C PHE A 91 9.38 5.92 11.37
N LEU A 92 10.56 6.53 11.50
CA LEU A 92 11.84 5.85 11.36
C LEU A 92 12.06 4.82 12.46
N GLU A 93 11.77 5.13 13.73
CA GLU A 93 11.90 4.17 14.84
C GLU A 93 10.98 2.96 14.65
N SER A 94 9.75 3.18 14.17
CA SER A 94 8.84 2.10 13.80
C SER A 94 9.40 1.25 12.65
N PHE A 95 9.87 1.91 11.58
CA PHE A 95 10.37 1.22 10.38
C PHE A 95 11.69 0.49 10.61
N VAL A 96 12.58 0.99 11.48
CA VAL A 96 13.81 0.27 11.86
C VAL A 96 13.47 -1.06 12.51
N ILE A 97 12.49 -1.09 13.44
CA ILE A 97 12.07 -2.35 14.08
C ILE A 97 11.41 -3.29 13.07
N VAL A 98 10.51 -2.79 12.21
CA VAL A 98 9.86 -3.62 11.19
C VAL A 98 10.88 -4.13 10.15
N GLN A 99 11.87 -3.33 9.77
CA GLN A 99 12.97 -3.75 8.89
C GLN A 99 13.77 -4.88 9.53
N CYS A 100 14.07 -4.78 10.84
CA CYS A 100 14.79 -5.82 11.55
C CYS A 100 14.04 -7.15 11.54
N PHE A 101 12.71 -7.15 11.50
CA PHE A 101 11.93 -8.39 11.41
C PHE A 101 12.14 -9.19 10.13
N GLU A 102 12.78 -8.59 9.10
CA GLU A 102 13.15 -9.24 7.84
C GLU A 102 11.99 -10.04 7.22
N LEU A 103 10.79 -9.45 7.18
CA LEU A 103 9.57 -10.12 6.71
C LEU A 103 9.77 -10.83 5.36
N ASP A 104 10.47 -10.19 4.42
CA ASP A 104 10.77 -10.80 3.13
C ASP A 104 11.57 -12.10 3.22
N TRP A 105 12.56 -12.16 4.13
CA TRP A 105 13.32 -13.38 4.38
C TRP A 105 12.51 -14.39 5.19
N PHE A 106 11.75 -13.94 6.18
CA PHE A 106 10.85 -14.79 6.98
C PHE A 106 9.88 -15.57 6.10
N TYR A 107 9.20 -14.90 5.16
CA TYR A 107 8.25 -15.58 4.27
C TYR A 107 8.93 -16.46 3.23
N LYS A 108 10.13 -16.11 2.75
CA LYS A 108 10.94 -17.02 1.92
C LYS A 108 11.31 -18.30 2.68
N CYS A 109 11.64 -18.18 3.97
CA CYS A 109 11.89 -19.34 4.83
C CYS A 109 10.63 -20.19 5.00
N LYS A 110 9.46 -19.56 5.19
CA LYS A 110 8.16 -20.24 5.29
C LYS A 110 7.85 -21.03 4.02
N GLU A 111 7.91 -20.39 2.86
CA GLU A 111 7.67 -21.01 1.55
C GLU A 111 8.62 -22.17 1.27
N SER A 112 9.88 -22.05 1.72
CA SER A 112 10.91 -23.08 1.54
C SER A 112 10.91 -24.16 2.63
N GLN A 113 9.95 -24.14 3.57
CA GLN A 113 9.88 -25.06 4.72
C GLN A 113 11.12 -25.03 5.64
N MET A 114 11.80 -23.88 5.71
CA MET A 114 13.01 -23.64 6.53
C MET A 114 12.77 -22.52 7.56
N ILE A 115 11.55 -22.41 8.09
CA ILE A 115 11.17 -21.30 8.98
C ILE A 115 12.10 -21.17 10.20
N GLY A 116 12.60 -22.29 10.74
CA GLY A 116 13.54 -22.30 11.87
C GLY A 116 14.93 -21.71 11.57
N GLU A 117 15.29 -21.49 10.31
CA GLU A 117 16.54 -20.83 9.91
C GLU A 117 16.47 -19.31 10.05
N HIS A 118 15.27 -18.74 10.21
CA HIS A 118 15.11 -17.32 10.46
C HIS A 118 15.68 -16.94 11.82
N TYR A 119 16.49 -15.88 11.89
CA TYR A 119 17.26 -15.55 13.09
C TYR A 119 16.38 -15.34 14.33
N LEU A 120 15.16 -14.78 14.17
CA LEU A 120 14.19 -14.61 15.27
C LEU A 120 13.79 -15.92 15.95
N LEU A 121 13.82 -17.04 15.23
CA LEU A 121 13.35 -18.33 15.73
C LEU A 121 14.49 -19.24 16.24
N LYS A 122 15.75 -18.80 16.15
CA LYS A 122 16.92 -19.57 16.58
C LYS A 122 17.07 -19.64 18.10
N ASP A 123 16.64 -18.61 18.83
CA ASP A 123 16.72 -18.53 20.29
C ASP A 123 15.33 -18.27 20.89
N MET A 124 14.70 -19.34 21.38
CA MET A 124 13.36 -19.30 21.96
C MET A 124 13.27 -18.46 23.24
N GLN A 125 14.35 -18.35 24.03
CA GLN A 125 14.35 -17.56 25.24
C GLN A 125 14.40 -16.07 24.90
N ALA A 126 15.28 -15.68 23.98
CA ALA A 126 15.34 -14.30 23.48
C ALA A 126 14.05 -13.90 22.75
N LEU A 127 13.50 -14.79 21.93
CA LEU A 127 12.22 -14.61 21.25
C LEU A 127 11.08 -14.33 22.25
N LYS A 128 11.03 -15.07 23.36
CA LYS A 128 10.03 -14.86 24.40
C LYS A 128 10.13 -13.47 25.04
N MET A 129 11.34 -13.01 25.35
CA MET A 129 11.55 -11.66 25.91
C MET A 129 11.11 -10.57 24.94
N LEU A 130 11.40 -10.75 23.65
CA LEU A 130 10.97 -9.83 22.59
C LEU A 130 9.45 -9.83 22.42
N ASN A 131 8.83 -11.01 22.40
CA ASN A 131 7.39 -11.15 22.33
C ASN A 131 6.71 -10.43 23.51
N ASP A 132 7.18 -10.63 24.75
CA ASP A 132 6.63 -9.97 25.92
C ASP A 132 6.76 -8.44 25.83
N SER A 133 7.87 -7.95 25.29
CA SER A 133 8.12 -6.51 25.09
C SER A 133 7.20 -5.88 24.05
N ILE A 134 6.91 -6.61 22.97
CA ILE A 134 5.98 -6.19 21.92
C ILE A 134 4.53 -6.23 22.43
N LEU A 135 4.15 -7.25 23.21
CA LEU A 135 2.82 -7.37 23.81
C LEU A 135 2.53 -6.27 24.85
N ASN A 136 3.58 -5.65 25.40
CA ASN A 136 3.51 -4.53 26.33
C ASN A 136 3.53 -3.15 25.65
N LEU A 137 3.62 -3.08 24.31
CA LEU A 137 3.49 -1.82 23.59
C LEU A 137 2.13 -1.18 23.89
N GLY A 138 2.17 0.10 24.26
CA GLY A 138 0.98 0.89 24.63
C GLY A 138 0.16 1.37 23.42
N SER A 139 -0.64 2.41 23.63
CA SER A 139 -1.59 2.96 22.66
C SER A 139 -1.02 4.07 21.76
N ASN A 140 0.29 4.06 21.46
CA ASN A 140 0.89 5.02 20.54
C ASN A 140 0.71 4.55 19.09
N GLN A 141 0.36 5.46 18.18
CA GLN A 141 0.18 5.15 16.76
C GLN A 141 1.44 4.56 16.11
N SER A 142 2.63 4.99 16.54
CA SER A 142 3.91 4.47 16.02
C SER A 142 4.17 3.00 16.35
N HIS A 143 3.43 2.43 17.30
CA HIS A 143 3.50 1.00 17.61
C HIS A 143 2.75 0.15 16.57
N ALA A 144 1.78 0.73 15.85
CA ALA A 144 0.85 -0.02 15.03
C ALA A 144 1.52 -0.85 13.92
N PRO A 145 2.52 -0.36 13.16
CA PRO A 145 3.24 -1.17 12.19
C PRO A 145 4.02 -2.33 12.81
N ILE A 146 4.63 -2.12 13.99
CA ILE A 146 5.37 -3.17 14.73
C ILE A 146 4.40 -4.27 15.16
N LEU A 147 3.26 -3.91 15.73
CA LEU A 147 2.23 -4.84 16.16
C LEU A 147 1.68 -5.66 14.98
N LEU A 148 1.46 -5.01 13.84
CA LEU A 148 0.97 -5.67 12.62
C LEU A 148 2.03 -6.61 12.01
N ALA A 149 3.29 -6.19 11.99
CA ALA A 149 4.39 -7.03 11.53
C ALA A 149 4.60 -8.25 12.43
N TRP A 150 4.51 -8.05 13.75
CA TRP A 150 4.61 -9.14 14.72
C TRP A 150 3.43 -10.11 14.63
N LEU A 151 2.22 -9.61 14.36
CA LEU A 151 1.06 -10.45 14.05
C LEU A 151 1.33 -11.36 12.85
N ALA A 152 1.88 -10.81 11.76
CA ALA A 152 2.21 -11.58 10.56
C ALA A 152 3.24 -12.69 10.85
N ILE A 153 4.28 -12.38 11.64
CA ILE A 153 5.26 -13.37 12.11
C ILE A 153 4.64 -14.42 13.03
N ALA A 154 3.82 -14.01 13.99
CA ALA A 154 3.16 -14.92 14.93
C ALA A 154 2.27 -15.91 14.18
N GLN A 155 1.50 -15.43 13.19
CA GLN A 155 0.68 -16.26 12.32
C GLN A 155 1.52 -17.18 11.44
N GLY A 156 2.59 -16.67 10.82
CA GLY A 156 3.42 -17.43 9.90
C GLY A 156 4.41 -18.40 10.53
N SER A 157 4.76 -18.23 11.81
CA SER A 157 5.72 -19.10 12.52
C SER A 157 5.07 -20.33 13.15
N GLU A 158 3.74 -20.35 13.30
CA GLU A 158 2.97 -21.43 13.95
C GLU A 158 3.42 -21.75 15.39
N VAL A 159 4.14 -20.83 16.05
CA VAL A 159 4.58 -20.98 17.45
C VAL A 159 3.38 -20.75 18.39
N PRO A 160 2.92 -21.75 19.16
CA PRO A 160 1.67 -21.64 19.93
C PRO A 160 1.59 -20.45 20.89
N ASP A 161 2.70 -20.14 21.58
CA ASP A 161 2.77 -19.03 22.55
C ASP A 161 2.58 -17.66 21.88
N MET A 162 3.08 -17.49 20.65
CA MET A 162 2.92 -16.26 19.87
C MET A 162 1.50 -16.15 19.32
N MET A 163 0.96 -17.26 18.80
CA MET A 163 -0.38 -17.30 18.20
C MET A 163 -1.50 -16.95 19.19
N MET A 164 -1.32 -17.25 20.47
CA MET A 164 -2.31 -16.96 21.53
C MET A 164 -2.77 -15.49 21.53
N HIS A 165 -1.93 -14.57 21.08
CA HIS A 165 -2.17 -13.13 21.15
C HIS A 165 -2.50 -12.48 19.79
N CYS A 166 -2.55 -13.23 18.69
CA CYS A 166 -2.78 -12.70 17.33
C CYS A 166 -4.02 -11.79 17.26
N ASN A 167 -5.16 -12.26 17.80
CA ASN A 167 -6.40 -11.48 17.79
C ASN A 167 -6.28 -10.14 18.55
N LYS A 168 -5.48 -10.10 19.62
CA LYS A 168 -5.26 -8.87 20.39
C LYS A 168 -4.36 -7.91 19.61
N LEU A 169 -3.27 -8.42 19.02
CA LEU A 169 -2.32 -7.64 18.22
C LEU A 169 -3.02 -6.99 17.01
N GLY A 170 -3.77 -7.77 16.24
CA GLY A 170 -4.49 -7.27 15.06
C GLY A 170 -5.52 -6.21 15.42
N LYS A 171 -6.36 -6.45 16.43
CA LYS A 171 -7.36 -5.46 16.89
C LYS A 171 -6.69 -4.18 17.37
N LEU A 172 -5.58 -4.26 18.10
CA LEU A 172 -4.86 -3.10 18.58
C LEU A 172 -4.23 -2.32 17.42
N ALA A 173 -3.56 -2.99 16.48
CA ALA A 173 -2.96 -2.34 15.30
C ALA A 173 -4.02 -1.62 14.45
N LEU A 174 -5.16 -2.25 14.21
CA LEU A 174 -6.28 -1.63 13.49
C LEU A 174 -6.91 -0.47 14.27
N HIS A 175 -7.08 -0.62 15.59
CA HIS A 175 -7.60 0.46 16.45
C HIS A 175 -6.68 1.68 16.46
N LEU A 176 -5.36 1.46 16.37
CA LEU A 176 -4.36 2.51 16.24
C LEU A 176 -4.28 3.09 14.82
N GLY A 177 -5.12 2.66 13.87
CA GLY A 177 -5.14 3.20 12.51
C GLY A 177 -3.83 2.97 11.76
N VAL A 178 -3.33 1.72 11.77
CA VAL A 178 -2.04 1.35 11.14
C VAL A 178 -1.95 1.78 9.68
N PHE A 179 -3.01 1.65 8.89
CA PHE A 179 -2.97 1.99 7.47
C PHE A 179 -2.96 3.50 7.23
N GLU A 180 -3.70 4.27 8.03
CA GLU A 180 -3.67 5.74 8.02
C GLU A 180 -2.30 6.27 8.46
N TYR A 181 -1.69 5.62 9.46
CA TYR A 181 -0.32 5.90 9.88
C TYR A 181 0.67 5.67 8.74
N LEU A 182 0.58 4.53 8.05
CA LEU A 182 1.46 4.20 6.92
C LEU A 182 1.29 5.18 5.75
N VAL A 183 0.06 5.58 5.40
CA VAL A 183 -0.18 6.61 4.38
C VAL A 183 0.50 7.93 4.76
N THR A 184 0.39 8.33 6.02
CA THR A 184 1.02 9.56 6.53
C THR A 184 2.54 9.45 6.50
N ALA A 185 3.10 8.32 6.95
CA ALA A 185 4.54 8.07 6.94
C ALA A 185 5.11 8.11 5.52
N LEU A 186 4.46 7.44 4.56
CA LEU A 186 4.91 7.41 3.17
C LEU A 186 4.95 8.78 2.50
N SER A 187 4.14 9.75 2.96
CA SER A 187 4.24 11.13 2.46
C SER A 187 5.60 11.77 2.76
N ALA A 188 6.22 11.42 3.90
CA ALA A 188 7.56 11.86 4.29
C ALA A 188 8.68 11.14 3.51
N PHE A 189 8.36 10.02 2.86
CA PHE A 189 9.29 9.21 2.06
C PHE A 189 8.91 9.18 0.57
N SER A 190 8.30 10.26 0.06
CA SER A 190 7.84 10.35 -1.33
C SER A 190 8.94 10.69 -2.34
N GLU A 191 10.07 11.24 -1.87
CA GLU A 191 11.22 11.55 -2.72
C GLU A 191 11.98 10.29 -3.16
N LYS A 192 12.66 10.37 -4.31
CA LYS A 192 13.47 9.25 -4.84
C LYS A 192 14.87 9.24 -4.22
N THR A 193 14.95 9.03 -2.91
CA THR A 193 16.20 8.81 -2.17
C THR A 193 16.39 7.34 -1.84
N VAL A 194 17.63 6.94 -1.52
CA VAL A 194 17.91 5.55 -1.09
C VAL A 194 17.13 5.21 0.19
N VAL A 195 17.11 6.13 1.16
CA VAL A 195 16.35 5.96 2.41
C VAL A 195 14.86 5.77 2.14
N SER A 196 14.29 6.61 1.26
CA SER A 196 12.90 6.48 0.84
C SER A 196 12.62 5.14 0.19
N GLU A 197 13.52 4.65 -0.67
CA GLU A 197 13.39 3.34 -1.31
C GLU A 197 13.39 2.20 -0.27
N VAL A 198 14.27 2.26 0.74
CA VAL A 198 14.26 1.28 1.85
C VAL A 198 12.99 1.37 2.68
N ALA A 199 12.58 2.57 3.08
CA ALA A 199 11.36 2.79 3.86
C ALA A 199 10.11 2.30 3.14
N ASN A 200 9.98 2.58 1.83
CA ASN A 200 8.89 2.07 1.00
C ASN A 200 8.97 0.54 0.87
N GLY A 201 10.18 -0.03 0.80
CA GLY A 201 10.42 -1.47 0.85
C GLY A 201 9.93 -2.12 2.15
N VAL A 202 10.16 -1.50 3.30
CA VAL A 202 9.64 -1.94 4.61
C VAL A 202 8.12 -2.00 4.59
N VAL A 203 7.48 -0.91 4.15
CA VAL A 203 6.01 -0.84 4.11
C VAL A 203 5.43 -1.82 3.10
N TYR A 204 6.07 -2.01 1.95
CA TYR A 204 5.69 -3.03 0.98
C TYR A 204 5.77 -4.45 1.55
N SER A 205 6.88 -4.77 2.24
CA SER A 205 7.11 -6.08 2.85
C SER A 205 6.04 -6.38 3.91
N LEU A 206 5.71 -5.38 4.73
CA LEU A 206 4.63 -5.47 5.72
C LEU A 206 3.27 -5.67 5.06
N LEU A 207 2.92 -4.83 4.07
CA LEU A 207 1.65 -4.94 3.38
C LEU A 207 1.51 -6.29 2.69
N SER A 208 2.57 -6.77 2.03
CA SER A 208 2.56 -8.08 1.37
C SER A 208 2.41 -9.22 2.36
N ALA A 209 3.15 -9.20 3.48
CA ALA A 209 3.06 -10.22 4.52
C ALA A 209 1.65 -10.35 5.10
N VAL A 210 1.03 -9.20 5.42
CA VAL A 210 -0.31 -9.16 6.00
C VAL A 210 -1.35 -9.63 5.00
N LEU A 211 -1.27 -9.19 3.75
CA LEU A 211 -2.18 -9.64 2.70
C LEU A 211 -2.04 -11.12 2.38
N SER A 212 -0.88 -11.74 2.60
CA SER A 212 -0.68 -13.18 2.41
C SER A 212 -1.28 -14.04 3.54
N GLU A 213 -1.43 -13.50 4.75
CA GLU A 213 -1.91 -14.28 5.90
C GLU A 213 -3.38 -14.02 6.26
N PHE A 214 -3.97 -12.93 5.78
CA PHE A 214 -5.29 -12.48 6.21
C PHE A 214 -6.15 -12.06 5.03
N ASP A 215 -7.43 -12.44 5.06
CA ASP A 215 -8.37 -12.05 4.02
C ASP A 215 -8.54 -10.53 3.93
N LEU A 216 -8.55 -10.01 2.71
CA LEU A 216 -8.73 -8.59 2.37
C LEU A 216 -9.89 -7.91 3.11
N GLN A 217 -11.01 -8.63 3.32
CA GLN A 217 -12.22 -8.10 3.96
C GLN A 217 -12.02 -7.75 5.45
N HIS A 218 -11.02 -8.37 6.10
CA HIS A 218 -10.74 -8.17 7.53
C HIS A 218 -9.66 -7.11 7.79
N LEU A 219 -8.98 -6.62 6.74
CA LEU A 219 -7.83 -5.73 6.82
C LEU A 219 -8.18 -4.24 6.70
N GLY A 220 -9.46 -3.87 6.76
CA GLY A 220 -9.91 -2.47 6.73
C GLY A 220 -10.22 -1.96 5.33
N SER A 221 -10.04 -0.65 5.10
CA SER A 221 -10.49 -0.03 3.85
C SER A 221 -9.60 -0.40 2.66
N ILE A 222 -10.18 -1.09 1.67
CA ILE A 222 -9.52 -1.44 0.40
C ILE A 222 -8.93 -0.18 -0.28
N ARG A 223 -9.61 0.96 -0.19
CA ARG A 223 -9.11 2.24 -0.73
C ARG A 223 -7.82 2.69 -0.05
N THR A 224 -7.71 2.56 1.27
CA THR A 224 -6.49 2.88 2.01
C THR A 224 -5.36 1.91 1.64
N LEU A 225 -5.65 0.60 1.55
CA LEU A 225 -4.69 -0.40 1.09
C LEU A 225 -4.16 -0.11 -0.31
N CYS A 226 -5.04 0.25 -1.26
CA CYS A 226 -4.66 0.66 -2.61
C CYS A 226 -3.79 1.92 -2.60
N THR A 227 -4.07 2.88 -1.71
CA THR A 227 -3.28 4.11 -1.58
C THR A 227 -1.85 3.80 -1.15
N ILE A 228 -1.68 2.90 -0.17
CA ILE A 228 -0.36 2.42 0.27
C ILE A 228 0.34 1.68 -0.87
N ALA A 229 -0.36 0.75 -1.53
CA ALA A 229 0.19 -0.01 -2.66
C ALA A 229 0.68 0.92 -3.78
N CYS A 230 -0.09 1.94 -4.17
CA CYS A 230 0.32 2.92 -5.17
C CYS A 230 1.59 3.69 -4.74
N ALA A 231 1.64 4.11 -3.48
CA ALA A 231 2.77 4.87 -2.94
C ALA A 231 4.09 4.07 -2.95
N VAL A 232 4.05 2.76 -2.68
CA VAL A 232 5.25 1.90 -2.64
C VAL A 232 5.61 1.30 -4.00
N LEU A 233 4.63 0.94 -4.84
CA LEU A 233 4.86 0.24 -6.12
C LEU A 233 5.45 1.13 -7.22
N GLN A 234 5.55 2.44 -7.00
CA GLN A 234 6.26 3.36 -7.91
C GLN A 234 7.80 3.29 -7.78
N PHE A 235 8.32 2.59 -6.77
CA PHE A 235 9.76 2.41 -6.57
C PHE A 235 10.28 1.20 -7.36
N PRO A 236 11.39 1.30 -8.10
CA PRO A 236 11.86 0.24 -9.00
C PRO A 236 12.11 -1.11 -8.31
N SER A 237 12.81 -1.13 -7.18
CA SER A 237 13.10 -2.38 -6.45
C SER A 237 11.85 -3.06 -5.90
N VAL A 238 10.90 -2.26 -5.43
CA VAL A 238 9.61 -2.74 -4.91
C VAL A 238 8.75 -3.33 -6.05
N ALA A 239 8.67 -2.65 -7.20
CA ALA A 239 7.95 -3.16 -8.36
C ALA A 239 8.56 -4.46 -8.90
N ASP A 240 9.89 -4.56 -8.94
CA ASP A 240 10.58 -5.79 -9.35
C ASP A 240 10.24 -6.96 -8.40
N ASN A 241 10.25 -6.72 -7.08
CA ASN A 241 9.83 -7.71 -6.10
C ASN A 241 8.38 -8.14 -6.27
N PHE A 242 7.46 -7.20 -6.55
CA PHE A 242 6.06 -7.50 -6.86
C PHE A 242 5.94 -8.45 -8.06
N TRP A 243 6.61 -8.14 -9.17
CA TRP A 243 6.54 -9.00 -10.35
C TRP A 243 7.21 -10.37 -10.16
N LYS A 244 8.26 -10.45 -9.34
CA LYS A 244 8.96 -11.71 -9.03
C LYS A 244 8.13 -12.65 -8.15
N ARG A 245 7.46 -12.11 -7.13
CA ARG A 245 6.53 -12.89 -6.29
C ARG A 245 5.29 -13.33 -7.05
N GLY A 246 4.92 -12.56 -8.07
CA GLY A 246 3.75 -12.82 -8.89
C GLY A 246 2.48 -12.23 -8.27
N THR A 247 1.35 -12.58 -8.85
CA THR A 247 0.05 -12.00 -8.51
C THR A 247 -0.79 -12.89 -7.60
N GLU A 248 -0.25 -14.00 -7.09
CA GLU A 248 -1.04 -15.01 -6.36
C GLU A 248 -1.01 -14.83 -4.84
N SER A 249 -0.13 -13.98 -4.31
CA SER A 249 -0.05 -13.73 -2.87
C SER A 249 0.19 -12.25 -2.54
N GLY A 250 -0.22 -11.85 -1.33
CA GLY A 250 0.17 -10.57 -0.75
C GLY A 250 -0.38 -9.38 -1.53
N THR A 251 0.48 -8.42 -1.88
CA THR A 251 0.05 -7.28 -2.74
C THR A 251 -0.48 -7.70 -4.12
N GLY A 252 -0.13 -8.90 -4.59
CA GLY A 252 -0.68 -9.52 -5.79
C GLY A 252 -2.17 -9.82 -5.69
N GLU A 253 -2.63 -10.25 -4.51
CA GLU A 253 -4.05 -10.51 -4.25
C GLU A 253 -4.87 -9.22 -4.31
N LEU A 254 -4.37 -8.13 -3.70
CA LEU A 254 -4.99 -6.82 -3.80
C LEU A 254 -5.06 -6.35 -5.26
N PHE A 255 -3.97 -6.53 -6.02
CA PHE A 255 -3.93 -6.19 -7.44
C PHE A 255 -4.97 -6.98 -8.26
N ASN A 256 -5.06 -8.30 -8.04
CA ASN A 256 -6.04 -9.14 -8.72
C ASN A 256 -7.47 -8.77 -8.32
N TYR A 257 -7.73 -8.53 -7.04
CA TYR A 257 -9.03 -8.07 -6.58
C TYR A 257 -9.45 -6.78 -7.29
N CYS A 258 -8.56 -5.77 -7.36
CA CYS A 258 -8.85 -4.53 -8.09
C CYS A 258 -9.06 -4.78 -9.59
N MET A 259 -8.27 -5.66 -10.19
CA MET A 259 -8.39 -6.06 -11.60
C MET A 259 -9.73 -6.75 -11.88
N GLU A 260 -10.19 -7.63 -10.98
CA GLU A 260 -11.46 -8.33 -11.11
C GLU A 260 -12.65 -7.40 -10.90
N MET A 261 -12.50 -6.35 -10.08
CA MET A 261 -13.55 -5.34 -9.88
C MET A 261 -13.50 -4.21 -10.92
N PHE A 262 -12.54 -4.26 -11.85
CA PHE A 262 -12.35 -3.27 -12.89
C PHE A 262 -13.59 -3.19 -13.82
N ALA A 263 -13.93 -1.98 -14.24
CA ALA A 263 -15.21 -1.51 -14.84
C ALA A 263 -16.25 -1.00 -13.82
N ILE A 264 -16.42 -1.64 -12.66
CA ILE A 264 -17.24 -1.08 -11.56
C ILE A 264 -16.37 -0.15 -10.70
N GLU A 265 -15.33 -0.71 -10.08
CA GLU A 265 -14.34 0.01 -9.29
C GLU A 265 -13.19 0.43 -10.21
N PHE A 266 -13.46 1.48 -10.99
CA PHE A 266 -12.62 1.85 -12.13
C PHE A 266 -11.23 2.37 -11.73
N CYS A 267 -11.15 3.21 -10.70
CA CYS A 267 -9.92 3.92 -10.35
C CYS A 267 -8.84 3.06 -9.65
N PRO A 268 -9.15 2.20 -8.66
CA PRO A 268 -8.12 1.47 -7.91
C PRO A 268 -7.13 0.67 -8.77
N PHE A 269 -7.65 -0.11 -9.72
CA PHE A 269 -6.81 -0.90 -10.63
C PHE A 269 -5.88 -0.03 -11.48
N LEU A 270 -6.43 1.04 -12.08
CA LEU A 270 -5.65 1.95 -12.92
C LEU A 270 -4.59 2.72 -12.13
N ASN A 271 -4.89 3.10 -10.89
CA ASN A 271 -3.92 3.79 -10.02
C ASN A 271 -2.74 2.89 -9.64
N ILE A 272 -3.00 1.60 -9.34
CA ILE A 272 -1.92 0.63 -9.10
C ILE A 272 -1.10 0.42 -10.38
N CYS A 273 -1.77 0.24 -11.53
CA CYS A 273 -1.11 0.13 -12.83
C CYS A 273 -0.25 1.37 -13.15
N ALA A 274 -0.74 2.57 -12.85
CA ALA A 274 -0.02 3.82 -13.10
C ALA A 274 1.24 3.92 -12.23
N SER A 275 1.17 3.43 -10.99
CA SER A 275 2.31 3.39 -10.06
C SER A 275 3.36 2.39 -10.54
N LEU A 276 2.94 1.17 -10.89
CA LEU A 276 3.81 0.14 -11.46
C LEU A 276 4.48 0.60 -12.77
N ALA A 277 3.73 1.23 -13.67
CA ALA A 277 4.26 1.71 -14.95
C ALA A 277 5.29 2.83 -14.79
N ARG A 278 5.24 3.59 -13.69
CA ARG A 278 6.20 4.64 -13.36
C ARG A 278 7.52 4.10 -12.81
N ALA A 279 7.52 2.88 -12.29
CA ALA A 279 8.66 2.32 -11.56
C ALA A 279 9.84 1.98 -12.47
N SER A 280 9.59 1.26 -13.57
CA SER A 280 10.63 0.86 -14.53
C SER A 280 10.02 0.54 -15.89
N GLU A 281 10.86 0.50 -16.92
CA GLU A 281 10.42 0.15 -18.28
C GLU A 281 9.89 -1.29 -18.37
N ASP A 282 10.54 -2.26 -17.73
CA ASP A 282 10.06 -3.65 -17.65
C ASP A 282 8.68 -3.73 -16.98
N SER A 283 8.52 -3.05 -15.85
CA SER A 283 7.22 -2.97 -15.15
C SER A 283 6.15 -2.31 -16.02
N CYS A 284 6.51 -1.25 -16.76
CA CYS A 284 5.62 -0.57 -17.71
C CYS A 284 5.11 -1.52 -18.80
N LEU A 285 5.98 -2.32 -19.42
CA LEU A 285 5.58 -3.30 -20.44
C LEU A 285 4.67 -4.38 -19.86
N LYS A 286 4.95 -4.88 -18.65
CA LYS A 286 4.10 -5.86 -17.95
C LYS A 286 2.71 -5.30 -17.65
N VAL A 287 2.61 -4.03 -17.24
CA VAL A 287 1.32 -3.34 -17.05
C VAL A 287 0.53 -3.28 -18.36
N ILE A 288 1.18 -2.91 -19.45
CA ILE A 288 0.51 -2.77 -20.76
C ILE A 288 -0.08 -4.09 -21.24
N GLU A 289 0.70 -5.17 -21.16
CA GLU A 289 0.21 -6.51 -21.52
C GLU A 289 -0.89 -6.98 -20.54
N ARG A 290 -0.78 -6.68 -19.24
CA ARG A 290 -1.80 -7.05 -18.26
C ARG A 290 -3.15 -6.38 -18.54
N ILE A 291 -3.16 -5.08 -18.85
CA ILE A 291 -4.40 -4.34 -19.18
C ILE A 291 -5.01 -4.82 -20.49
N LYS A 292 -4.18 -5.24 -21.46
CA LYS A 292 -4.63 -5.74 -22.76
C LYS A 292 -5.39 -7.07 -22.67
N CYS A 293 -5.10 -7.88 -21.65
CA CYS A 293 -5.69 -9.20 -21.45
C CYS A 293 -6.21 -9.36 -20.01
N LEU A 294 -7.36 -8.78 -19.73
CA LEU A 294 -8.04 -8.94 -18.44
C LEU A 294 -8.82 -10.25 -18.45
N PRO A 295 -8.71 -11.10 -17.41
CA PRO A 295 -9.30 -12.43 -17.41
C PRO A 295 -10.82 -12.45 -17.17
N VAL A 296 -11.36 -11.35 -16.64
CA VAL A 296 -12.77 -11.21 -16.30
C VAL A 296 -13.30 -9.83 -16.69
N PHE A 297 -14.61 -9.76 -16.88
CA PHE A 297 -15.34 -8.51 -16.97
C PHE A 297 -16.46 -8.48 -15.92
N THR A 298 -16.55 -7.38 -15.19
CA THR A 298 -17.46 -7.28 -14.04
C THR A 298 -18.44 -6.14 -14.20
N GLU A 299 -19.71 -6.45 -13.95
CA GLU A 299 -20.81 -5.48 -14.01
C GLU A 299 -21.87 -5.80 -12.94
N TYR A 300 -22.70 -4.80 -12.65
CA TYR A 300 -23.87 -5.02 -11.80
C TYR A 300 -24.84 -5.97 -12.48
N LEU A 301 -25.42 -6.90 -11.71
CA LEU A 301 -26.36 -7.88 -12.21
C LEU A 301 -27.62 -7.23 -12.81
N GLU A 302 -28.00 -6.05 -12.31
CA GLU A 302 -29.10 -5.24 -12.85
C GLU A 302 -28.89 -4.78 -14.31
N ASN A 303 -27.64 -4.77 -14.78
CA ASN A 303 -27.31 -4.45 -16.17
C ASN A 303 -27.42 -5.67 -17.11
N VAL A 304 -27.82 -6.83 -16.58
CA VAL A 304 -28.02 -8.07 -17.35
C VAL A 304 -29.51 -8.33 -17.47
N ASP A 305 -30.01 -8.46 -18.70
CA ASP A 305 -31.40 -8.87 -18.94
C ASP A 305 -31.55 -10.34 -18.53
N GLU A 306 -32.52 -10.65 -17.66
CA GLU A 306 -32.81 -12.02 -17.20
C GLU A 306 -33.09 -13.00 -18.35
N ARG A 307 -33.50 -12.49 -19.52
CA ARG A 307 -33.74 -13.32 -20.72
C ARG A 307 -32.46 -13.72 -21.44
N ASP A 308 -31.34 -13.05 -21.17
CA ASP A 308 -30.04 -13.30 -21.80
C ASP A 308 -29.16 -14.26 -20.99
N ILE A 309 -29.68 -14.82 -19.90
CA ILE A 309 -28.94 -15.66 -18.94
C ILE A 309 -29.75 -16.86 -18.45
N ILE A 310 -29.04 -17.97 -18.20
CA ILE A 310 -29.58 -19.18 -17.58
C ILE A 310 -28.76 -19.57 -16.36
N ALA A 311 -29.41 -20.02 -15.30
CA ALA A 311 -28.72 -20.61 -14.15
C ALA A 311 -28.11 -21.96 -14.55
N THR A 312 -26.87 -22.21 -14.12
CA THR A 312 -26.22 -23.50 -14.33
C THR A 312 -26.53 -24.47 -13.17
N GLN A 313 -25.97 -25.69 -13.24
CA GLN A 313 -26.03 -26.64 -12.12
C GLN A 313 -25.22 -26.17 -10.91
N GLU A 314 -24.23 -25.29 -11.12
CA GLU A 314 -23.42 -24.73 -10.06
C GLU A 314 -24.14 -23.54 -9.41
N PRO A 315 -24.18 -23.47 -8.07
CA PRO A 315 -24.84 -22.38 -7.36
C PRO A 315 -24.14 -21.06 -7.68
N CYS A 316 -24.93 -20.01 -7.89
CA CYS A 316 -24.44 -18.66 -8.20
C CYS A 316 -23.60 -18.56 -9.49
N VAL A 317 -23.63 -19.57 -10.37
CA VAL A 317 -22.97 -19.50 -11.68
C VAL A 317 -24.03 -19.49 -12.78
N TRP A 318 -24.05 -18.42 -13.56
CA TRP A 318 -24.99 -18.19 -14.64
C TRP A 318 -24.26 -18.25 -15.98
N GLN A 319 -24.96 -18.62 -17.05
CA GLN A 319 -24.41 -18.71 -18.40
C GLN A 319 -25.16 -17.76 -19.33
N SER A 320 -24.42 -16.99 -20.12
CA SER A 320 -24.99 -16.16 -21.17
C SER A 320 -25.60 -17.02 -22.28
N ILE A 321 -26.83 -16.70 -22.69
CA ILE A 321 -27.54 -17.34 -23.81
C ILE A 321 -27.32 -16.55 -25.12
N LYS A 322 -26.82 -15.32 -25.03
CA LYS A 322 -26.67 -14.44 -26.18
C LYS A 322 -25.45 -13.55 -26.04
N SER A 323 -24.75 -13.37 -27.17
CA SER A 323 -23.62 -12.45 -27.22
C SER A 323 -24.07 -11.02 -26.85
N LYS A 324 -23.42 -10.44 -25.83
CA LYS A 324 -23.76 -9.13 -25.25
C LYS A 324 -22.67 -8.10 -25.54
N PRO A 325 -22.99 -6.93 -26.12
CA PRO A 325 -22.03 -5.83 -26.25
C PRO A 325 -21.78 -5.16 -24.90
N VAL A 326 -20.52 -4.94 -24.57
CA VAL A 326 -20.09 -4.21 -23.38
C VAL A 326 -20.16 -2.71 -23.66
N TYR A 327 -20.78 -1.92 -22.77
CA TYR A 327 -21.06 -0.48 -22.99
C TYR A 327 -21.81 -0.15 -24.30
N GLY A 328 -22.58 -1.11 -24.83
CA GLY A 328 -23.27 -0.98 -26.11
C GLY A 328 -22.33 -0.88 -27.32
N ASP A 329 -21.06 -1.27 -27.17
CA ASP A 329 -20.06 -1.30 -28.23
C ASP A 329 -19.93 -2.72 -28.81
N ASN A 330 -20.15 -2.86 -30.12
CA ASN A 330 -20.04 -4.16 -30.79
C ASN A 330 -18.59 -4.64 -30.96
N SER A 331 -17.59 -3.80 -30.64
CA SER A 331 -16.18 -4.19 -30.66
C SER A 331 -15.74 -4.95 -29.41
N LEU A 332 -16.49 -4.84 -28.31
CA LEU A 332 -16.29 -5.58 -27.06
C LEU A 332 -17.53 -6.43 -26.78
N LEU A 333 -17.43 -7.73 -27.01
CA LEU A 333 -18.55 -8.67 -26.85
C LEU A 333 -18.23 -9.68 -25.75
N ILE A 334 -19.20 -9.93 -24.88
CA ILE A 334 -19.27 -11.14 -24.06
C ILE A 334 -19.93 -12.20 -24.93
N PRO A 335 -19.23 -13.26 -25.37
CA PRO A 335 -19.80 -14.27 -26.25
C PRO A 335 -20.94 -15.04 -25.59
N GLU A 336 -21.85 -15.55 -26.42
CA GLU A 336 -22.80 -16.57 -26.01
C GLU A 336 -22.08 -17.79 -25.39
N GLY A 337 -22.66 -18.36 -24.36
CA GLY A 337 -22.10 -19.50 -23.63
C GLY A 337 -21.09 -19.13 -22.54
N THR A 338 -20.75 -17.85 -22.38
CA THR A 338 -19.83 -17.38 -21.33
C THR A 338 -20.43 -17.59 -19.94
N PHE A 339 -19.63 -18.11 -19.01
CA PHE A 339 -20.02 -18.28 -17.60
C PHE A 339 -19.73 -17.02 -16.79
N GLY A 340 -20.65 -16.67 -15.90
CA GLY A 340 -20.56 -15.55 -14.97
C GLY A 340 -20.80 -16.00 -13.54
N ALA A 341 -19.87 -15.68 -12.64
CA ALA A 341 -20.04 -15.93 -11.22
C ALA A 341 -20.77 -14.74 -10.58
N VAL A 342 -21.90 -15.00 -9.92
CA VAL A 342 -22.70 -14.00 -9.21
C VAL A 342 -22.20 -13.90 -7.77
N VAL A 343 -21.72 -12.73 -7.40
CA VAL A 343 -21.25 -12.43 -6.05
C VAL A 343 -22.15 -11.35 -5.46
N LYS A 344 -22.57 -11.53 -4.21
CA LYS A 344 -23.27 -10.48 -3.49
C LYS A 344 -22.24 -9.51 -2.94
N ASP A 345 -22.34 -8.25 -3.32
CA ASP A 345 -21.54 -7.19 -2.73
C ASP A 345 -22.14 -6.87 -1.34
N ALA A 346 -21.44 -7.27 -0.29
CA ALA A 346 -21.88 -7.06 1.09
C ALA A 346 -21.83 -5.58 1.49
N ASP A 347 -21.00 -4.77 0.82
CA ASP A 347 -20.74 -3.37 1.20
C ASP A 347 -21.68 -2.38 0.49
N LYS A 348 -22.24 -2.74 -0.67
CA LYS A 348 -23.15 -1.87 -1.46
C LYS A 348 -24.60 -2.34 -1.42
N ASN A 349 -25.28 -2.21 -0.27
CA ASN A 349 -26.72 -2.47 -0.10
C ASN A 349 -27.21 -3.86 -0.60
N GLY A 350 -26.32 -4.85 -0.71
CA GLY A 350 -26.65 -6.17 -1.25
C GLY A 350 -26.79 -6.22 -2.78
N ALA A 351 -26.31 -5.21 -3.51
CA ALA A 351 -26.24 -5.25 -4.97
C ALA A 351 -25.45 -6.48 -5.42
N SER A 352 -26.04 -7.26 -6.32
CA SER A 352 -25.36 -8.43 -6.87
C SER A 352 -24.53 -7.99 -8.07
N ILE A 353 -23.28 -8.45 -8.12
CA ILE A 353 -22.40 -8.29 -9.27
C ILE A 353 -22.27 -9.63 -9.98
N ILE A 354 -21.98 -9.58 -11.28
CA ILE A 354 -21.62 -10.76 -12.05
C ILE A 354 -20.22 -10.57 -12.64
N GLN A 355 -19.37 -11.57 -12.48
CA GLN A 355 -18.03 -11.61 -13.03
C GLN A 355 -17.97 -12.62 -14.17
N TRP A 356 -18.01 -12.12 -15.40
CA TRP A 356 -17.93 -12.92 -16.61
C TRP A 356 -16.51 -13.43 -16.82
N LYS A 357 -16.34 -14.75 -16.97
CA LYS A 357 -15.06 -15.39 -17.27
C LYS A 357 -14.77 -15.28 -18.77
N VAL A 358 -14.39 -14.08 -19.19
CA VAL A 358 -14.07 -13.75 -20.59
C VAL A 358 -12.86 -12.83 -20.63
N THR A 359 -11.95 -13.08 -21.58
CA THR A 359 -10.81 -12.21 -21.79
C THR A 359 -11.23 -10.94 -22.50
N VAL A 360 -11.04 -9.78 -21.86
CA VAL A 360 -11.37 -8.47 -22.42
C VAL A 360 -10.16 -7.55 -22.47
N ASN A 361 -10.16 -6.64 -23.44
CA ASN A 361 -9.12 -5.64 -23.56
C ASN A 361 -9.47 -4.39 -22.73
N GLY A 362 -8.78 -4.21 -21.62
CA GLY A 362 -8.98 -3.09 -20.70
C GLY A 362 -8.70 -1.72 -21.32
N TRP A 363 -7.85 -1.63 -22.35
CA TRP A 363 -7.62 -0.37 -23.05
C TRP A 363 -8.85 0.10 -23.82
N GLN A 364 -9.63 -0.84 -24.38
CA GLN A 364 -10.89 -0.52 -25.03
C GLN A 364 -11.94 -0.07 -24.02
N ILE A 365 -11.95 -0.68 -22.82
CA ILE A 365 -12.80 -0.23 -21.70
C ILE A 365 -12.45 1.20 -21.30
N CYS A 366 -11.15 1.52 -21.11
CA CYS A 366 -10.72 2.89 -20.81
C CYS A 366 -11.12 3.90 -21.90
N LEU A 367 -10.93 3.55 -23.18
CA LEU A 367 -11.28 4.42 -24.29
C LEU A 367 -12.79 4.69 -24.33
N ARG A 368 -13.59 3.65 -24.08
CA ARG A 368 -15.05 3.75 -24.06
C ARG A 368 -15.54 4.60 -22.90
N GLU A 369 -14.98 4.41 -21.70
CA GLU A 369 -15.28 5.23 -20.54
C GLU A 369 -15.00 6.72 -20.83
N LEU A 370 -13.83 7.05 -21.39
CA LEU A 370 -13.50 8.42 -21.77
C LEU A 370 -14.49 9.01 -22.80
N HIS A 371 -14.91 8.23 -23.79
CA HIS A 371 -15.91 8.69 -24.76
C HIS A 371 -17.28 8.95 -24.12
N ILE A 372 -17.74 8.08 -23.22
CA ILE A 372 -18.99 8.28 -22.48
C ILE A 372 -18.89 9.59 -21.68
N LYS A 373 -17.79 9.82 -20.96
CA LYS A 373 -17.60 11.05 -20.18
C LYS A 373 -17.49 12.30 -21.04
N LEU A 374 -16.84 12.23 -22.20
CA LEU A 374 -16.80 13.32 -23.17
C LEU A 374 -18.21 13.65 -23.70
N GLN A 375 -19.05 12.65 -23.94
CA GLN A 375 -20.46 12.85 -24.33
C GLN A 375 -21.26 13.49 -23.20
N GLU A 376 -21.15 12.99 -21.97
CA GLU A 376 -21.78 13.59 -20.79
C GLU A 376 -21.44 15.08 -20.65
N MET A 377 -20.17 15.46 -20.83
CA MET A 377 -19.72 16.86 -20.83
C MET A 377 -20.27 17.69 -22.00
N SER A 378 -20.58 17.06 -23.14
CA SER A 378 -21.14 17.76 -24.30
C SER A 378 -22.60 18.15 -24.10
N PHE A 379 -23.35 17.31 -23.38
CA PHE A 379 -24.80 17.45 -23.22
C PHE A 379 -25.19 18.02 -21.86
N SER A 380 -24.32 17.93 -20.85
CA SER A 380 -24.56 18.48 -19.52
C SER A 380 -24.15 19.96 -19.47
N LEU A 381 -25.09 20.83 -19.07
CA LEU A 381 -24.81 22.21 -18.68
C LEU A 381 -24.23 22.33 -17.25
N ALA A 382 -24.18 21.22 -16.52
CA ALA A 382 -23.64 21.13 -15.17
C ALA A 382 -22.21 20.60 -15.17
N PHE A 383 -21.42 21.03 -14.17
CA PHE A 383 -20.08 20.52 -13.93
C PHE A 383 -20.08 18.99 -13.85
N PRO A 384 -19.07 18.31 -14.43
CA PRO A 384 -18.96 16.86 -14.36
C PRO A 384 -18.94 16.40 -12.90
N ALA A 385 -19.65 15.31 -12.61
CA ALA A 385 -19.65 14.72 -11.28
C ALA A 385 -18.20 14.41 -10.84
N PRO A 386 -17.85 14.58 -9.54
CA PRO A 386 -16.49 14.33 -9.06
C PRO A 386 -15.95 12.94 -9.42
N GLU A 387 -16.81 11.92 -9.44
CA GLU A 387 -16.44 10.56 -9.84
C GLU A 387 -16.04 10.47 -11.32
N SER A 388 -16.77 11.15 -12.22
CA SER A 388 -16.41 11.20 -13.65
C SER A 388 -15.04 11.82 -13.86
N VAL A 389 -14.69 12.86 -13.08
CA VAL A 389 -13.36 13.51 -13.14
C VAL A 389 -12.28 12.54 -12.67
N GLN A 390 -12.50 11.82 -11.56
CA GLN A 390 -11.55 10.85 -11.03
C GLN A 390 -11.25 9.71 -12.03
N ARG A 391 -12.27 9.22 -12.75
CA ARG A 391 -12.08 8.18 -13.78
C ARG A 391 -11.21 8.68 -14.94
N ILE A 392 -11.44 9.92 -15.40
CA ILE A 392 -10.62 10.57 -16.44
C ILE A 392 -9.18 10.76 -15.94
N GLU A 393 -9.01 11.24 -14.70
CA GLU A 393 -7.72 11.44 -14.05
C GLU A 393 -6.93 10.12 -13.93
N ALA A 394 -7.59 9.02 -13.58
CA ALA A 394 -6.95 7.71 -13.47
C ALA A 394 -6.38 7.23 -14.83
N VAL A 395 -7.16 7.35 -15.91
CA VAL A 395 -6.68 7.02 -17.27
C VAL A 395 -5.55 7.97 -17.69
N GLY A 396 -5.72 9.27 -17.46
CA GLY A 396 -4.73 10.28 -17.80
C GLY A 396 -3.40 10.06 -17.08
N THR A 397 -3.45 9.73 -15.79
CA THR A 397 -2.27 9.46 -14.95
C THR A 397 -1.53 8.20 -15.40
N LEU A 398 -2.27 7.13 -15.73
CA LEU A 398 -1.69 5.91 -16.29
C LEU A 398 -0.97 6.19 -17.62
N VAL A 399 -1.65 6.85 -18.56
CA VAL A 399 -1.07 7.20 -19.87
C VAL A 399 0.15 8.10 -19.68
N LEU A 400 0.07 9.12 -18.82
CA LEU A 400 1.20 10.01 -18.54
C LEU A 400 2.41 9.25 -17.98
N ASN A 401 2.20 8.34 -17.03
CA ASN A 401 3.28 7.56 -16.44
C ASN A 401 3.90 6.59 -17.45
N ILE A 402 3.08 5.94 -18.30
CA ILE A 402 3.59 5.11 -19.40
C ILE A 402 4.46 5.94 -20.34
N LEU A 403 4.00 7.13 -20.77
CA LEU A 403 4.77 7.97 -21.70
C LEU A 403 6.05 8.54 -21.09
N LYS A 404 6.06 8.81 -19.78
CA LYS A 404 7.26 9.24 -19.05
C LYS A 404 8.31 8.13 -18.96
N THR A 405 7.87 6.88 -18.84
CA THR A 405 8.77 5.72 -18.74
C THR A 405 9.20 5.20 -20.11
N ASN A 406 8.26 5.06 -21.05
CA ASN A 406 8.49 4.60 -22.41
C ASN A 406 7.75 5.52 -23.42
N SER A 407 8.51 6.42 -24.04
CA SER A 407 7.97 7.40 -24.98
C SER A 407 7.53 6.82 -26.34
N GLU A 408 7.99 5.62 -26.69
CA GLU A 408 7.64 4.96 -27.97
C GLU A 408 6.18 4.50 -27.98
N MET A 409 5.60 4.24 -26.80
CA MET A 409 4.21 3.85 -26.62
C MET A 409 3.19 4.93 -27.03
N ARG A 410 3.64 6.16 -27.32
CA ARG A 410 2.78 7.25 -27.82
C ARG A 410 1.94 6.88 -29.03
N PHE A 411 2.48 6.05 -29.93
CA PHE A 411 1.78 5.67 -31.15
C PHE A 411 0.67 4.65 -30.85
N HIS A 412 0.96 3.71 -29.95
CA HIS A 412 0.00 2.70 -29.49
C HIS A 412 -1.15 3.29 -28.66
N LEU A 413 -0.89 4.37 -27.92
CA LEU A 413 -1.88 5.05 -27.07
C LEU A 413 -2.53 6.27 -27.74
N SER A 414 -2.29 6.50 -29.03
CA SER A 414 -2.72 7.71 -29.77
C SER A 414 -4.22 7.99 -29.64
N HIS A 415 -5.06 6.96 -29.71
CA HIS A 415 -6.52 7.11 -29.54
C HIS A 415 -6.90 7.67 -28.16
N LEU A 416 -6.32 7.11 -27.09
CA LEU A 416 -6.56 7.59 -25.71
C LEU A 416 -6.04 9.02 -25.53
N ILE A 417 -4.84 9.31 -26.04
CA ILE A 417 -4.22 10.64 -25.99
C ILE A 417 -5.13 11.67 -26.66
N ASN A 418 -5.63 11.39 -27.87
CA ASN A 418 -6.50 12.31 -28.61
C ASN A 418 -7.82 12.59 -27.89
N VAL A 419 -8.43 11.57 -27.27
CA VAL A 419 -9.66 11.75 -26.49
C VAL A 419 -9.39 12.57 -25.22
N LEU A 420 -8.31 12.30 -24.49
CA LEU A 420 -7.91 13.09 -23.32
C LEU A 420 -7.67 14.56 -23.69
N PHE A 421 -6.96 14.85 -24.79
CA PHE A 421 -6.80 16.22 -25.28
C PHE A 421 -8.13 16.89 -25.63
N SER A 422 -9.06 16.15 -26.24
CA SER A 422 -10.40 16.66 -26.56
C SER A 422 -11.21 17.00 -25.30
N ILE A 423 -11.02 16.22 -24.22
CA ILE A 423 -11.61 16.51 -22.91
C ILE A 423 -10.98 17.77 -22.31
N PHE A 424 -9.65 17.92 -22.32
CA PHE A 424 -8.95 19.08 -21.75
C PHE A 424 -9.20 20.41 -22.47
N GLN A 425 -9.58 20.38 -23.75
CA GLN A 425 -9.90 21.58 -24.52
C GLN A 425 -11.27 22.17 -24.19
N ARG A 426 -12.10 21.43 -23.46
CA ARG A 426 -13.43 21.84 -23.00
C ARG A 426 -13.37 22.25 -21.55
#